data_AF-A0A7X7MKM8-F1
#
_entry.id   AF-A0A7X7MKM8-F1
#
_cell.length_a   1.000
_cell.length_b   1.000
_cell.length_c   1.000
_cell.angle_alpha   90.00
_cell.angle_beta   90.00
_cell.angle_gamma   90.00
#
_symmetry.space_group_name_H-M   'P 1'
#
loop_
_entity.id
_entity.type
_entity.pdbx_description
1 polymer ?
#
loop_
_entity_poly.entity_id
_entity_poly.type
_entity_poly.pdbx_seq_one_letter_code
_entity_poly.pdbx_strand_id
1 'polypeptide(L)'
;MIPYLHIFFCLNLIVLWTCAVRADASEQSSQDWRQRRTELLQLVEAAVKQQIEEDLPAAQLAGELGLPYPVPKPSRSSEEVLAEVREQARHSVSRPERDLAVLSQEAERLYPLFKVGDQVTLRTNLPANPVVSGIIYQISSTRVQLGHRWLLYQDLVEEHRIALDEPRTMQRRQTYVAQQLRLSEGEVQEQQLQIMQRLLPVKMREAGYICLDPQSKDLLAVSLWQPMEKYFQTALENARAEAAVRLRPSVEKRIFSENGFRYYEDRKEWRPAGIRHRLKSFFAD
;
A
#
# COMPACT_ATOMS: atom_id res chain seq x y z
N MET A 1 -93.95 -13.82 -27.41
CA MET A 1 -93.07 -12.77 -26.84
C MET A 1 -91.74 -13.39 -26.36
N ILE A 2 -91.05 -14.13 -27.23
CA ILE A 2 -89.85 -14.92 -26.92
C ILE A 2 -88.68 -14.71 -27.93
N PRO A 3 -88.87 -14.31 -29.21
CA PRO A 3 -87.73 -14.25 -30.15
C PRO A 3 -86.83 -13.00 -29.97
N TYR A 4 -87.35 -11.90 -29.43
CA TYR A 4 -86.56 -10.67 -29.22
C TYR A 4 -85.54 -10.80 -28.07
N LEU A 5 -85.80 -11.67 -27.10
CA LEU A 5 -84.94 -11.87 -25.94
C LEU A 5 -83.68 -12.66 -26.32
N HIS A 6 -83.78 -13.59 -27.27
CA HIS A 6 -82.64 -14.33 -27.80
C HIS A 6 -81.73 -13.47 -28.69
N ILE A 7 -82.28 -12.58 -29.51
CA ILE A 7 -81.47 -11.70 -30.36
C ILE A 7 -80.67 -10.70 -29.51
N PHE A 8 -81.28 -10.16 -28.45
CA PHE A 8 -80.59 -9.24 -27.54
C PHE A 8 -79.50 -9.93 -26.72
N PHE A 9 -79.70 -11.19 -26.31
CA PHE A 9 -78.68 -11.98 -25.64
C PHE A 9 -77.50 -12.31 -26.57
N CYS A 10 -77.76 -12.70 -27.82
CA CYS A 10 -76.71 -13.00 -28.80
C CYS A 10 -75.88 -11.76 -29.16
N LEU A 11 -76.51 -10.59 -29.31
CA LEU A 11 -75.80 -9.33 -29.57
C LEU A 11 -74.92 -8.90 -28.38
N ASN A 12 -75.41 -9.03 -27.15
CA ASN A 12 -74.59 -8.75 -25.96
C ASN A 12 -73.44 -9.75 -25.80
N LEU A 13 -73.66 -11.03 -26.13
CA LEU A 13 -72.60 -12.04 -26.13
C LEU A 13 -71.52 -11.73 -27.17
N ILE A 14 -71.87 -11.27 -28.38
CA ILE A 14 -70.89 -10.87 -29.40
C ILE A 14 -70.11 -9.62 -28.96
N VAL A 15 -70.76 -8.64 -28.33
CA VAL A 15 -70.08 -7.45 -27.79
C VAL A 15 -69.15 -7.83 -26.63
N LEU A 16 -69.58 -8.70 -25.72
CA LEU A 16 -68.74 -9.18 -24.62
C LEU A 16 -67.56 -10.03 -25.13
N TRP A 17 -67.76 -10.87 -26.15
CA TRP A 17 -66.72 -11.68 -26.76
C TRP A 17 -65.70 -10.83 -27.54
N THR A 18 -66.16 -9.81 -28.27
CA THR A 18 -65.26 -8.86 -28.95
C THR A 18 -64.50 -7.97 -27.98
N CYS A 19 -65.09 -7.61 -26.83
CA CYS A 19 -64.40 -6.91 -25.75
C CYS A 19 -63.37 -7.81 -25.04
N ALA A 20 -63.68 -9.08 -24.80
CA ALA A 20 -62.75 -10.05 -24.21
C ALA A 20 -61.56 -10.34 -25.15
N VAL A 21 -61.81 -10.59 -26.44
CA VAL A 21 -60.76 -10.79 -27.45
C VAL A 21 -59.91 -9.52 -27.63
N ARG A 22 -60.49 -8.32 -27.52
CA ARG A 22 -59.71 -7.07 -27.50
C ARG A 22 -58.91 -6.88 -26.22
N ALA A 23 -59.42 -7.29 -25.07
CA ALA A 23 -58.71 -7.22 -23.79
C ALA A 23 -57.52 -8.19 -23.79
N ASP A 24 -57.72 -9.44 -24.21
CA ASP A 24 -56.66 -10.44 -24.33
C ASP A 24 -55.62 -10.05 -25.40
N ALA A 25 -56.04 -9.55 -26.56
CA ALA A 25 -55.10 -9.03 -27.57
C ALA A 25 -54.34 -7.79 -27.08
N SER A 26 -54.97 -6.95 -26.23
CA SER A 26 -54.29 -5.80 -25.62
C SER A 26 -53.28 -6.23 -24.56
N GLU A 27 -53.58 -7.26 -23.75
CA GLU A 27 -52.64 -7.82 -22.77
C GLU A 27 -51.50 -8.60 -23.42
N GLN A 28 -51.79 -9.43 -24.44
CA GLN A 28 -50.76 -10.11 -25.25
C GLN A 28 -49.87 -9.11 -25.98
N SER A 29 -50.43 -8.09 -26.64
CA SER A 29 -49.62 -7.02 -27.25
C SER A 29 -48.81 -6.24 -26.20
N SER A 30 -49.30 -6.12 -24.97
CA SER A 30 -48.61 -5.46 -23.86
C SER A 30 -47.46 -6.29 -23.28
N GLN A 31 -47.57 -7.61 -23.29
CA GLN A 31 -46.50 -8.54 -22.87
C GLN A 31 -45.42 -8.66 -23.96
N ASP A 32 -45.83 -8.65 -25.22
CA ASP A 32 -44.96 -8.79 -26.40
C ASP A 32 -43.92 -7.66 -26.51
N TRP A 33 -44.33 -6.40 -26.36
CA TRP A 33 -43.36 -5.29 -26.41
C TRP A 33 -42.41 -5.23 -25.19
N ARG A 34 -42.83 -5.76 -24.03
CA ARG A 34 -41.98 -5.83 -22.83
C ARG A 34 -40.91 -6.91 -22.98
N GLN A 35 -41.26 -8.06 -23.56
CA GLN A 35 -40.29 -9.08 -23.96
C GLN A 35 -39.32 -8.52 -24.97
N ARG A 36 -39.82 -7.87 -26.03
CA ARG A 36 -38.99 -7.21 -27.05
C ARG A 36 -38.07 -6.14 -26.46
N ARG A 37 -38.54 -5.35 -25.48
CA ARG A 37 -37.71 -4.38 -24.76
C ARG A 37 -36.56 -5.05 -24.02
N THR A 38 -36.80 -6.20 -23.39
CA THR A 38 -35.74 -6.96 -22.69
C THR A 38 -34.69 -7.46 -23.67
N GLU A 39 -35.10 -7.96 -24.83
CA GLU A 39 -34.19 -8.36 -25.92
C GLU A 39 -33.35 -7.16 -26.41
N LEU A 40 -33.98 -6.01 -26.63
CA LEU A 40 -33.27 -4.79 -27.03
C LEU A 40 -32.28 -4.32 -25.96
N LEU A 41 -32.59 -4.46 -24.67
CA LEU A 41 -31.65 -4.15 -23.60
C LEU A 41 -30.43 -5.08 -23.62
N GLN A 42 -30.62 -6.38 -23.90
CA GLN A 42 -29.51 -7.32 -24.07
C GLN A 42 -28.63 -6.95 -25.28
N LEU A 43 -29.25 -6.52 -26.39
CA LEU A 43 -28.52 -6.01 -27.56
C LEU A 43 -27.75 -4.73 -27.24
N VAL A 44 -28.33 -3.82 -26.44
CA VAL A 44 -27.63 -2.62 -25.95
C VAL A 44 -26.42 -3.02 -25.10
N GLU A 45 -26.56 -3.97 -24.18
CA GLU A 45 -25.44 -4.44 -23.36
C GLU A 45 -24.33 -5.08 -24.19
N ALA A 46 -24.69 -5.90 -25.19
CA ALA A 46 -23.72 -6.50 -26.11
C ALA A 46 -23.01 -5.44 -26.96
N ALA A 47 -23.74 -4.48 -27.53
CA ALA A 47 -23.19 -3.41 -28.34
C ALA A 47 -22.28 -2.46 -27.54
N VAL A 48 -22.67 -2.13 -26.29
CA VAL A 48 -21.83 -1.34 -25.38
C VAL A 48 -20.55 -2.09 -25.04
N LYS A 49 -20.60 -3.39 -24.74
CA LYS A 49 -19.40 -4.19 -24.47
C LYS A 49 -18.46 -4.22 -25.66
N GLN A 50 -18.97 -4.48 -26.86
CA GLN A 50 -18.16 -4.51 -28.08
C GLN A 50 -17.49 -3.16 -28.33
N GLN A 51 -18.24 -2.06 -28.21
CA GLN A 51 -17.70 -0.73 -28.44
C GLN A 51 -16.66 -0.33 -27.39
N ILE A 52 -16.81 -0.77 -26.14
CA ILE A 52 -15.76 -0.59 -25.10
C ILE A 52 -14.49 -1.37 -25.43
N GLU A 53 -14.60 -2.59 -25.96
CA GLU A 53 -13.43 -3.39 -26.35
C GLU A 53 -12.67 -2.77 -27.53
N GLU A 54 -13.39 -2.12 -28.45
CA GLU A 54 -12.81 -1.38 -29.58
C GLU A 54 -12.18 -0.04 -29.13
N ASP A 55 -12.88 0.72 -28.29
CA ASP A 55 -12.44 2.06 -27.83
C ASP A 55 -11.35 2.02 -26.76
N LEU A 56 -11.19 0.89 -26.05
CA LEU A 56 -10.33 0.78 -24.87
C LEU A 56 -9.38 -0.45 -24.99
N PRO A 57 -8.37 -0.37 -25.87
CA PRO A 57 -7.41 -1.45 -26.03
C PRO A 57 -6.63 -1.65 -24.73
N ALA A 58 -6.65 -2.87 -24.19
CA ALA A 58 -5.95 -3.21 -22.95
C ALA A 58 -4.45 -2.82 -22.98
N ALA A 59 -3.82 -2.87 -24.15
CA ALA A 59 -2.44 -2.45 -24.36
C ALA A 59 -2.23 -0.93 -24.23
N GLN A 60 -3.20 -0.11 -24.66
CA GLN A 60 -3.12 1.35 -24.52
C GLN A 60 -3.24 1.76 -23.05
N LEU A 61 -4.21 1.17 -22.32
CA LEU A 61 -4.37 1.42 -20.89
C LEU A 61 -3.12 0.98 -20.10
N ALA A 62 -2.51 -0.16 -20.45
CA ALA A 62 -1.26 -0.57 -19.82
C ALA A 62 -0.14 0.46 -20.05
N GLY A 63 -0.04 1.01 -21.28
CA GLY A 63 0.90 2.09 -21.62
C GLY A 63 0.66 3.38 -20.81
N GLU A 64 -0.59 3.80 -20.65
CA GLU A 64 -0.97 4.98 -19.83
C GLU A 64 -0.59 4.80 -18.36
N LEU A 65 -0.73 3.58 -17.83
CA LEU A 65 -0.35 3.22 -16.46
C LEU A 65 1.17 2.97 -16.31
N GLY A 66 1.95 3.08 -17.39
CA GLY A 66 3.39 2.81 -17.39
C GLY A 66 3.75 1.34 -17.13
N LEU A 67 2.84 0.42 -17.45
CA LEU A 67 2.99 -1.02 -17.28
C LEU A 67 3.42 -1.69 -18.59
N PRO A 68 4.28 -2.72 -18.54
CA PRO A 68 4.55 -3.56 -19.70
C PRO A 68 3.30 -4.34 -20.12
N TYR A 69 3.12 -4.55 -21.43
CA TYR A 69 2.05 -5.39 -21.97
C TYR A 69 2.66 -6.55 -22.78
N PRO A 70 2.26 -7.82 -22.53
CA PRO A 70 1.27 -8.27 -21.55
C PRO A 70 1.74 -8.06 -20.10
N VAL A 71 0.80 -7.76 -19.20
CA VAL A 71 1.11 -7.49 -17.79
C VAL A 71 1.63 -8.76 -17.12
N PRO A 72 2.84 -8.73 -16.52
CA PRO A 72 3.44 -9.91 -15.92
C PRO A 72 2.68 -10.33 -14.67
N LYS A 73 2.55 -11.65 -14.51
CA LYS A 73 2.08 -12.25 -13.27
C LYS A 73 3.22 -12.26 -12.25
N PRO A 74 2.91 -12.15 -10.94
CA PRO A 74 3.94 -12.21 -9.92
C PRO A 74 4.66 -13.57 -9.98
N SER A 75 5.98 -13.54 -10.17
CA SER A 75 6.79 -14.77 -10.25
C SER A 75 7.05 -15.40 -8.89
N ARG A 76 7.01 -14.59 -7.83
CA ARG A 76 7.32 -14.93 -6.43
C ARG A 76 6.49 -14.05 -5.50
N SER A 77 6.41 -14.41 -4.23
CA SER A 77 5.72 -13.55 -3.25
C SER A 77 6.51 -12.27 -2.95
N SER A 78 5.82 -11.20 -2.56
CA SER A 78 6.47 -9.94 -2.17
C SER A 78 7.37 -10.11 -0.94
N GLU A 79 7.02 -11.03 -0.03
CA GLU A 79 7.84 -11.37 1.13
C GLU A 79 9.14 -12.09 0.75
N GLU A 80 9.09 -13.00 -0.23
CA GLU A 80 10.29 -13.65 -0.75
C GLU A 80 11.24 -12.66 -1.41
N VAL A 81 10.70 -11.72 -2.21
CA VAL A 81 11.51 -10.66 -2.85
C VAL A 81 12.15 -9.77 -1.78
N LEU A 82 11.41 -9.39 -0.75
CA LEU A 82 11.94 -8.61 0.36
C LEU A 82 13.02 -9.37 1.15
N ALA A 83 12.84 -10.67 1.36
CA ALA A 83 13.84 -11.52 2.01
C ALA A 83 15.12 -11.63 1.18
N GLU A 84 15.01 -11.80 -0.14
CA GLU A 84 16.16 -11.81 -1.05
C GLU A 84 16.95 -10.50 -0.97
N VAL A 85 16.25 -9.36 -1.01
CA VAL A 85 16.86 -8.02 -0.92
C VAL A 85 17.55 -7.82 0.44
N ARG A 86 16.96 -8.33 1.53
CA ARG A 86 17.58 -8.30 2.87
C ARG A 86 18.88 -9.09 2.91
N GLU A 87 18.90 -10.29 2.35
CA GLU A 87 20.13 -11.11 2.30
C GLU A 87 21.20 -10.47 1.41
N GLN A 88 20.82 -9.92 0.26
CA GLN A 88 21.76 -9.16 -0.59
C GLN A 88 22.35 -7.96 0.13
N ALA A 89 21.53 -7.19 0.86
CA ALA A 89 22.02 -6.07 1.66
C ALA A 89 22.96 -6.52 2.78
N ARG A 90 22.66 -7.66 3.44
CA ARG A 90 23.53 -8.24 4.48
C ARG A 90 24.90 -8.62 3.97
N HIS A 91 24.98 -9.21 2.77
CA HIS A 91 26.25 -9.61 2.15
C HIS A 91 27.01 -8.44 1.52
N SER A 92 26.33 -7.36 1.15
CA SER A 92 26.94 -6.21 0.49
C SER A 92 27.64 -5.24 1.45
N VAL A 93 27.26 -5.25 2.73
CA VAL A 93 27.87 -4.37 3.74
C VAL A 93 29.02 -5.08 4.44
N SER A 94 30.23 -4.53 4.26
CA SER A 94 31.37 -4.93 5.06
C SER A 94 31.16 -4.48 6.51
N ARG A 95 31.23 -5.43 7.45
CA ARG A 95 31.19 -5.09 8.86
C ARG A 95 32.58 -4.59 9.25
N PRO A 96 32.71 -3.38 9.82
CA PRO A 96 33.99 -2.95 10.34
C PRO A 96 34.44 -3.96 11.40
N GLU A 97 35.59 -4.59 11.17
CA GLU A 97 36.25 -5.41 12.18
C GLU A 97 36.80 -4.47 13.26
N ARG A 98 35.94 -4.07 14.19
CA ARG A 98 36.40 -3.45 15.43
C ARG A 98 36.89 -4.58 16.33
N ASP A 99 38.20 -4.76 16.34
CA ASP A 99 38.85 -5.73 17.23
C ASP A 99 38.51 -5.38 18.70
N LEU A 100 37.88 -6.34 19.39
CA LEU A 100 37.54 -6.21 20.79
C LEU A 100 38.79 -5.93 21.65
N ALA A 101 39.95 -6.43 21.25
CA ALA A 101 41.21 -6.15 21.94
C ALA A 101 41.59 -4.67 21.81
N VAL A 102 41.44 -4.09 20.61
CA VAL A 102 41.72 -2.66 20.37
C VAL A 102 40.73 -1.78 21.16
N LEU A 103 39.43 -2.08 21.09
CA LEU A 103 38.43 -1.33 21.86
C LEU A 103 38.64 -1.44 23.36
N SER A 104 39.06 -2.62 23.83
CA SER A 104 39.39 -2.83 25.24
C SER A 104 40.59 -1.98 25.63
N GLN A 105 41.67 -1.99 24.84
CA GLN A 105 42.88 -1.19 25.08
C GLN A 105 42.56 0.32 25.08
N GLU A 106 41.72 0.79 24.17
CA GLU A 106 41.23 2.17 24.15
C GLU A 106 40.44 2.51 25.42
N ALA A 107 39.56 1.60 25.87
CA ALA A 107 38.83 1.75 27.11
C ALA A 107 39.76 1.82 28.33
N GLU A 108 40.83 1.01 28.36
CA GLU A 108 41.83 1.07 29.42
C GLU A 108 42.57 2.40 29.45
N ARG A 109 42.91 2.95 28.27
CA ARG A 109 43.57 4.23 28.11
C ARG A 109 42.68 5.40 28.54
N LEU A 110 41.39 5.37 28.20
CA LEU A 110 40.42 6.41 28.52
C LEU A 110 39.97 6.35 29.98
N TYR A 111 39.89 5.16 30.56
CA TYR A 111 39.48 4.91 31.92
C TYR A 111 40.57 4.13 32.66
N PRO A 112 41.66 4.81 33.07
CA PRO A 112 42.75 4.15 33.79
C PRO A 112 42.26 3.67 35.16
N LEU A 113 42.73 2.50 35.58
CA LEU A 113 42.52 1.95 36.92
C LEU A 113 43.86 2.01 37.66
N PHE A 114 43.93 2.87 38.67
CA PHE A 114 45.12 3.02 39.49
C PHE A 114 45.20 1.92 40.55
N LYS A 115 46.39 1.36 40.72
CA LYS A 115 46.68 0.26 41.65
C LYS A 115 47.72 0.68 42.69
N VAL A 116 47.78 -0.09 43.77
CA VAL A 116 48.86 0.04 44.75
C VAL A 116 50.20 -0.21 44.06
N GLY A 117 51.16 0.70 44.27
CA GLY A 117 52.45 0.72 43.61
C GLY A 117 52.56 1.71 42.45
N ASP A 118 51.44 2.21 41.91
CA ASP A 118 51.47 3.15 40.79
C ASP A 118 51.93 4.54 41.22
N GLN A 119 52.78 5.17 40.41
CA GLN A 119 53.12 6.58 40.54
C GLN A 119 52.08 7.41 39.78
N VAL A 120 51.29 8.19 40.51
CA VAL A 120 50.17 8.96 39.96
C VAL A 120 50.24 10.43 40.36
N THR A 121 49.55 11.26 39.59
CA THR A 121 49.30 12.67 39.92
C THR A 121 47.79 12.86 39.99
N LEU A 122 47.30 13.19 41.18
CA LEU A 122 45.88 13.33 41.46
C LEU A 122 45.52 14.80 41.68
N ARG A 123 44.50 15.25 40.97
CA ARG A 123 43.84 16.54 41.20
C ARG A 123 42.87 16.45 42.37
N THR A 124 42.89 17.46 43.22
CA THR A 124 41.97 17.59 44.35
C THR A 124 41.08 18.82 44.18
N ASN A 125 39.92 18.79 44.83
CA ASN A 125 39.00 19.92 44.97
C ASN A 125 39.43 20.87 46.11
N LEU A 126 40.56 20.61 46.78
CA LEU A 126 41.06 21.42 47.88
C LEU A 126 41.89 22.59 47.32
N PRO A 127 41.53 23.85 47.63
CA PRO A 127 42.22 25.02 47.09
C PRO A 127 43.68 25.12 47.55
N ALA A 128 44.01 24.59 48.73
CA ALA A 128 45.36 24.62 49.27
C ALA A 128 46.34 23.62 48.62
N ASN A 129 45.83 22.54 48.02
CA ASN A 129 46.65 21.49 47.40
C ASN A 129 45.96 20.94 46.14
N PRO A 130 45.84 21.74 45.07
CA PRO A 130 45.02 21.39 43.91
C PRO A 130 45.54 20.16 43.15
N VAL A 131 46.83 19.83 43.29
CA VAL A 131 47.47 18.68 42.65
C VAL A 131 48.40 18.02 43.66
N VAL A 132 48.35 16.69 43.76
CA VAL A 132 49.22 15.89 44.61
C VAL A 132 49.78 14.72 43.80
N SER A 133 51.10 14.59 43.74
CA SER A 133 51.79 13.49 43.06
C SER A 133 52.46 12.57 44.07
N GLY A 134 52.51 11.28 43.77
CA GLY A 134 53.22 10.30 44.59
C GLY A 134 52.89 8.86 44.21
N ILE A 135 53.41 7.92 44.98
CA ILE A 135 53.15 6.49 44.82
C ILE A 135 51.95 6.11 45.69
N ILE A 136 51.03 5.33 45.14
CA ILE A 136 49.90 4.78 45.90
C ILE A 136 50.41 3.65 46.79
N TYR A 137 50.32 3.82 48.10
CA TYR A 137 50.68 2.78 49.07
C TYR A 137 49.48 1.94 49.50
N GLN A 138 48.31 2.56 49.60
CA GLN A 138 47.11 1.88 50.07
C GLN A 138 45.85 2.54 49.50
N ILE A 139 44.89 1.70 49.10
CA ILE A 139 43.57 2.11 48.63
C ILE A 139 42.55 1.52 49.61
N SER A 140 41.71 2.38 50.21
CA SER A 140 40.61 1.98 51.09
C SER A 140 39.27 2.44 50.52
N SER A 141 38.16 2.07 51.16
CA SER A 141 36.82 2.50 50.71
C SER A 141 36.56 4.01 50.83
N THR A 142 37.32 4.73 51.67
CA THR A 142 37.10 6.16 51.96
C THR A 142 38.29 7.06 51.68
N ARG A 143 39.51 6.50 51.66
CA ARG A 143 40.76 7.24 51.53
C ARG A 143 41.79 6.50 50.67
N VAL A 144 42.72 7.24 50.08
CA VAL A 144 43.92 6.71 49.43
C VAL A 144 45.17 7.27 50.11
N GLN A 145 46.16 6.42 50.34
CA GLN A 145 47.47 6.83 50.81
C GLN A 145 48.39 7.06 49.60
N LEU A 146 48.82 8.30 49.43
CA LEU A 146 49.74 8.73 48.40
C LEU A 146 51.03 9.23 49.07
N GLY A 147 52.12 8.47 48.95
CA GLY A 147 53.32 8.70 49.74
C GLY A 147 53.05 8.66 51.25
N HIS A 148 53.38 9.74 51.95
CA HIS A 148 53.10 9.91 53.38
C HIS A 148 51.75 10.58 53.68
N ARG A 149 50.95 10.91 52.67
CA ARG A 149 49.70 11.67 52.83
C ARG A 149 48.47 10.78 52.63
N TRP A 150 47.45 10.99 53.46
CA TRP A 150 46.13 10.42 53.28
C TRP A 150 45.21 11.44 52.62
N LEU A 151 44.56 11.04 51.53
CA LEU A 151 43.57 11.85 50.81
C LEU A 151 42.20 11.19 50.92
N LEU A 152 41.16 11.98 51.24
CA LEU A 152 39.78 11.50 51.22
C LEU A 152 39.29 11.45 49.78
N TYR A 153 38.45 10.47 49.44
CA TYR A 153 37.86 10.41 48.09
C TYR A 153 36.99 11.62 47.76
N GLN A 154 36.26 12.18 48.73
CA GLN A 154 35.46 13.39 48.50
C GLN A 154 36.28 14.61 48.07
N ASP A 155 37.57 14.63 48.45
CA ASP A 155 38.48 15.71 48.14
C ASP A 155 39.10 15.55 46.74
N LEU A 156 38.94 14.39 46.09
CA LEU A 156 39.44 14.14 44.74
C LEU A 156 38.40 14.54 43.69
N VAL A 157 38.87 14.96 42.51
CA VAL A 157 37.99 15.13 41.34
C VAL A 157 37.37 13.78 40.95
N GLU A 158 36.17 13.83 40.37
CA GLU A 158 35.39 12.63 40.04
C GLU A 158 36.17 11.61 39.20
N GLU A 159 36.91 12.09 38.19
CA GLU A 159 37.72 11.26 37.30
C GLU A 159 38.70 10.37 38.06
N HIS A 160 39.42 10.92 39.04
CA HIS A 160 40.39 10.19 39.85
C HIS A 160 39.75 9.33 40.92
N ARG A 161 38.61 9.76 41.49
CA ARG A 161 37.83 8.91 42.40
C ARG A 161 37.41 7.62 41.71
N ILE A 162 36.95 7.73 40.46
CA ILE A 162 36.54 6.59 39.67
C ILE A 162 37.74 5.74 39.31
N ALA A 163 38.86 6.34 38.90
CA ALA A 163 40.10 5.62 38.60
C ALA A 163 40.67 4.82 39.79
N LEU A 164 40.28 5.12 41.03
CA LEU A 164 40.64 4.37 42.24
C LEU A 164 39.57 3.36 42.69
N ASP A 165 38.41 3.36 42.03
CA ASP A 165 37.27 2.47 42.27
C ASP A 165 37.18 1.46 41.12
N GLU A 166 37.67 0.24 41.38
CA GLU A 166 37.73 -0.85 40.40
C GLU A 166 36.33 -1.20 39.83
N PRO A 167 35.29 -1.48 40.65
CA PRO A 167 33.95 -1.72 40.13
C PRO A 167 33.45 -0.65 39.16
N ARG A 168 33.59 0.64 39.51
CA ARG A 168 33.12 1.74 38.66
C ARG A 168 33.95 1.89 37.39
N THR A 169 35.27 1.74 37.48
CA THR A 169 36.14 1.82 36.30
C THR A 169 35.85 0.68 35.33
N MET A 170 35.70 -0.54 35.83
CA MET A 170 35.37 -1.70 34.99
C MET A 170 34.00 -1.53 34.31
N GLN A 171 33.00 -1.01 35.03
CA GLN A 171 31.70 -0.69 34.45
C GLN A 171 31.82 0.36 33.31
N ARG A 172 32.62 1.42 33.50
CA ARG A 172 32.84 2.43 32.45
C ARG A 172 33.53 1.84 31.22
N ARG A 173 34.56 1.00 31.41
CA ARG A 173 35.23 0.31 30.30
C ARG A 173 34.28 -0.57 29.51
N GLN A 174 33.48 -1.39 30.20
CA GLN A 174 32.47 -2.25 29.56
C GLN A 174 31.41 -1.41 28.81
N THR A 175 30.94 -0.34 29.42
CA THR A 175 29.95 0.58 28.81
C THR A 175 30.51 1.20 27.53
N TYR A 176 31.77 1.64 27.56
CA TYR A 176 32.45 2.20 26.40
C TYR A 176 32.53 1.18 25.25
N VAL A 177 33.02 -0.03 25.51
CA VAL A 177 33.12 -1.08 24.48
C VAL A 177 31.73 -1.39 23.91
N ALA A 178 30.71 -1.58 24.76
CA ALA A 178 29.35 -1.84 24.33
C ALA A 178 28.77 -0.70 23.47
N GLN A 179 29.03 0.56 23.85
CA GLN A 179 28.60 1.73 23.09
C GLN A 179 29.28 1.77 21.71
N GLN A 180 30.59 1.51 21.65
CA GLN A 180 31.33 1.49 20.38
C GLN A 180 30.82 0.38 19.45
N LEU A 181 30.56 -0.81 19.97
CA LEU A 181 29.96 -1.90 19.19
C LEU A 181 28.57 -1.51 18.68
N ARG A 182 27.70 -0.96 19.54
CA ARG A 182 26.36 -0.50 19.13
C ARG A 182 26.40 0.57 18.05
N LEU A 183 27.34 1.51 18.13
CA LEU A 183 27.52 2.52 17.07
C LEU A 183 27.91 1.87 15.75
N SER A 184 28.85 0.92 15.76
CA SER A 184 29.25 0.18 14.56
C SER A 184 28.12 -0.66 13.97
N GLU A 185 27.29 -1.29 14.81
CA GLU A 185 26.09 -2.01 14.37
C GLU A 185 25.06 -1.06 13.75
N GLY A 186 24.89 0.12 14.33
CA GLY A 186 24.01 1.17 13.79
C GLY A 186 24.45 1.62 12.40
N GLU A 187 25.75 1.87 12.20
CA GLU A 187 26.34 2.22 10.90
C GLU A 187 26.06 1.11 9.86
N VAL A 188 26.26 -0.16 10.23
CA VAL A 188 25.98 -1.30 9.35
C VAL A 188 24.50 -1.39 8.99
N GLN A 189 23.60 -1.23 9.98
CA GLN A 189 22.15 -1.27 9.74
C GLN A 189 21.69 -0.13 8.84
N GLU A 190 22.23 1.07 9.03
CA GLU A 190 21.91 2.23 8.18
C GLU A 190 22.36 2.00 6.73
N GLN A 191 23.57 1.48 6.52
CA GLN A 191 24.05 1.13 5.18
C GLN A 191 23.18 0.04 4.53
N GLN A 192 22.82 -1.00 5.28
CA GLN A 192 21.91 -2.05 4.80
C GLN A 192 20.56 -1.46 4.40
N LEU A 193 19.98 -0.57 5.21
CA LEU A 193 18.71 0.09 4.92
C LEU A 193 18.79 0.89 3.61
N GLN A 194 19.86 1.66 3.40
CA GLN A 194 20.07 2.43 2.16
C GLN A 194 20.17 1.52 0.93
N ILE A 195 20.86 0.38 1.04
CA ILE A 195 20.95 -0.61 -0.04
C ILE A 195 19.56 -1.21 -0.32
N MET A 196 18.83 -1.62 0.73
CA MET A 196 17.49 -2.18 0.58
C MET A 196 16.53 -1.20 -0.10
N GLN A 197 16.53 0.07 0.30
CA GLN A 197 15.67 1.11 -0.30
C GLN A 197 15.95 1.34 -1.78
N ARG A 198 17.20 1.14 -2.23
CA ARG A 198 17.58 1.24 -3.64
C ARG A 198 17.25 -0.01 -4.44
N LEU A 199 17.48 -1.19 -3.87
CA LEU A 199 17.31 -2.47 -4.56
C LEU A 199 15.86 -2.95 -4.62
N LEU A 200 15.09 -2.72 -3.54
CA LEU A 200 13.74 -3.27 -3.42
C LEU A 200 12.82 -2.85 -4.57
N PRO A 201 12.75 -1.57 -4.99
CA PRO A 201 11.86 -1.17 -6.07
C PRO A 201 12.17 -1.85 -7.41
N VAL A 202 13.46 -2.06 -7.68
CA VAL A 202 13.91 -2.73 -8.89
C VAL A 202 13.51 -4.21 -8.86
N LYS A 203 13.80 -4.89 -7.75
CA LYS A 203 13.50 -6.32 -7.57
C LYS A 203 12.00 -6.61 -7.53
N MET A 204 11.21 -5.74 -6.89
CA MET A 204 9.76 -5.84 -6.89
C MET A 204 9.18 -5.67 -8.31
N ARG A 205 9.69 -4.71 -9.08
CA ARG A 205 9.25 -4.51 -10.48
C ARG A 205 9.60 -5.70 -11.36
N GLU A 206 10.81 -6.24 -11.23
CA GLU A 206 11.24 -7.47 -11.91
C GLU A 206 10.33 -8.67 -11.56
N ALA A 207 9.88 -8.75 -10.31
CA ALA A 207 8.99 -9.79 -9.83
C ALA A 207 7.51 -9.56 -10.19
N GLY A 208 7.16 -8.48 -10.90
CA GLY A 208 5.78 -8.19 -11.33
C GLY A 208 4.94 -7.41 -10.31
N TYR A 209 5.57 -6.63 -9.43
CA TYR A 209 4.89 -5.76 -8.46
C TYR A 209 5.04 -4.27 -8.79
N ILE A 210 4.03 -3.48 -8.42
CA ILE A 210 4.04 -2.02 -8.51
C ILE A 210 3.88 -1.41 -7.11
N CYS A 211 4.56 -0.30 -6.87
CA CYS A 211 4.42 0.49 -5.66
C CYS A 211 3.22 1.41 -5.77
N LEU A 212 2.29 1.35 -4.82
CA LEU A 212 1.09 2.20 -4.79
C LEU A 212 1.42 3.63 -4.36
N ASP A 213 2.44 3.82 -3.53
CA ASP A 213 2.91 5.14 -3.09
C ASP A 213 4.45 5.21 -3.13
N PRO A 214 5.03 5.63 -4.28
CA PRO A 214 6.48 5.80 -4.44
C PRO A 214 7.09 6.89 -3.56
N GLN A 215 6.28 7.78 -2.97
CA GLN A 215 6.74 8.87 -2.10
C GLN A 215 6.66 8.51 -0.61
N SER A 216 6.17 7.31 -0.28
CA SER A 216 6.10 6.84 1.08
C SER A 216 7.47 6.83 1.75
N LYS A 217 7.50 7.20 3.03
CA LYS A 217 8.71 7.15 3.87
C LYS A 217 9.17 5.71 4.16
N ASP A 218 8.26 4.74 4.04
CA ASP A 218 8.52 3.34 4.33
C ASP A 218 8.31 2.45 3.11
N LEU A 219 9.18 2.60 2.11
CA LEU A 219 9.16 1.78 0.89
C LEU A 219 9.36 0.27 1.15
N LEU A 220 9.78 -0.11 2.36
CA LEU A 220 9.98 -1.52 2.74
C LEU A 220 8.68 -2.20 3.19
N ALA A 221 7.60 -1.44 3.41
CA ALA A 221 6.32 -1.98 3.81
C ALA A 221 5.70 -2.82 2.67
N VAL A 222 5.47 -4.11 2.94
CA VAL A 222 4.89 -5.06 1.98
C VAL A 222 3.51 -4.61 1.47
N SER A 223 2.73 -3.92 2.30
CA SER A 223 1.40 -3.40 1.96
C SER A 223 1.39 -2.35 0.84
N LEU A 224 2.53 -1.69 0.58
CA LEU A 224 2.67 -0.73 -0.51
C LEU A 224 2.89 -1.40 -1.87
N TRP A 225 3.14 -2.70 -1.88
CA TRP A 225 3.45 -3.46 -3.09
C TRP A 225 2.28 -4.34 -3.50
N GLN A 226 1.73 -4.06 -4.68
CA GLN A 226 0.63 -4.82 -5.26
C GLN A 226 1.08 -5.52 -6.53
N PRO A 227 0.61 -6.75 -6.83
CA PRO A 227 0.83 -7.36 -8.13
C PRO A 227 0.34 -6.45 -9.26
N MET A 228 1.17 -6.24 -10.28
CA MET A 228 0.82 -5.42 -11.45
C MET A 228 -0.45 -5.92 -12.13
N GLU A 229 -0.62 -7.25 -12.22
CA GLU A 229 -1.83 -7.88 -12.77
C GLU A 229 -3.09 -7.42 -12.03
N LYS A 230 -3.08 -7.45 -10.70
CA LYS A 230 -4.24 -7.03 -9.89
C LYS A 230 -4.50 -5.53 -10.05
N TYR A 231 -3.45 -4.71 -10.02
CA TYR A 231 -3.56 -3.27 -10.22
C TYR A 231 -4.15 -2.92 -11.59
N PHE A 232 -3.65 -3.58 -12.64
CA PHE A 232 -4.14 -3.41 -14.01
C PHE A 232 -5.59 -3.88 -14.17
N GLN A 233 -5.96 -5.03 -13.60
CA GLN A 233 -7.35 -5.52 -13.67
C GLN A 233 -8.33 -4.54 -13.04
N THR A 234 -8.02 -4.01 -11.85
CA THR A 234 -8.87 -3.01 -11.20
C THR A 234 -8.98 -1.73 -12.04
N ALA A 235 -7.87 -1.26 -12.62
CA ALA A 235 -7.89 -0.08 -13.49
C ALA A 235 -8.72 -0.34 -14.78
N LEU A 236 -8.58 -1.52 -15.38
CA LEU A 236 -9.34 -1.92 -16.57
C LEU A 236 -10.84 -2.03 -16.29
N GLU A 237 -11.22 -2.61 -15.15
CA GLU A 237 -12.63 -2.68 -14.73
C GLU A 237 -13.24 -1.30 -14.51
N ASN A 238 -12.51 -0.40 -13.85
CA ASN A 238 -12.95 0.98 -13.64
C ASN A 238 -13.09 1.73 -14.98
N ALA A 239 -12.09 1.65 -15.86
CA ALA A 239 -12.14 2.27 -17.17
C ALA A 239 -13.30 1.76 -18.03
N ARG A 240 -13.57 0.44 -17.98
CA ARG A 240 -14.73 -0.17 -18.64
C ARG A 240 -16.05 0.32 -18.06
N ALA A 241 -16.15 0.44 -16.73
CA ALA A 241 -17.36 0.95 -16.08
C ALA A 241 -17.65 2.40 -16.46
N GLU A 242 -16.62 3.26 -16.45
CA GLU A 242 -16.74 4.66 -16.87
C GLU A 242 -17.14 4.79 -18.35
N ALA A 243 -16.49 4.01 -19.23
CA ALA A 243 -16.84 3.96 -20.65
C ALA A 243 -18.28 3.47 -20.86
N ALA A 244 -18.73 2.46 -20.12
CA ALA A 244 -20.10 1.96 -20.18
C ALA A 244 -21.13 3.03 -19.79
N VAL A 245 -20.88 3.78 -18.70
CA VAL A 245 -21.78 4.88 -18.28
C VAL A 245 -21.87 5.95 -19.36
N ARG A 246 -20.75 6.28 -20.02
CA ARG A 246 -20.70 7.28 -21.09
C ARG A 246 -21.40 6.82 -22.38
N LEU A 247 -21.16 5.58 -22.80
CA LEU A 247 -21.65 5.05 -24.08
C LEU A 247 -23.12 4.62 -24.02
N ARG A 248 -23.56 4.06 -22.89
CA ARG A 248 -24.89 3.43 -22.75
C ARG A 248 -26.05 4.32 -23.22
N PRO A 249 -26.17 5.61 -22.84
CA PRO A 249 -27.29 6.44 -23.28
C PRO A 249 -27.35 6.62 -24.81
N SER A 250 -26.19 6.76 -25.46
CA SER A 250 -26.11 6.95 -26.91
C SER A 250 -26.45 5.67 -27.68
N VAL A 251 -25.93 4.52 -27.23
CA VAL A 251 -26.17 3.21 -27.82
C VAL A 251 -27.61 2.76 -27.60
N GLU A 252 -28.15 2.98 -26.40
CA GLU A 252 -29.55 2.71 -26.06
C GLU A 252 -30.48 3.53 -26.93
N LYS A 253 -30.24 4.84 -27.06
CA LYS A 253 -31.04 5.71 -27.94
C LYS A 253 -31.01 5.21 -29.39
N ARG A 254 -29.84 4.85 -29.92
CA ARG A 254 -29.69 4.33 -31.29
C ARG A 254 -30.52 3.06 -31.48
N ILE A 255 -30.27 2.03 -30.68
CA ILE A 255 -30.90 0.70 -30.84
C ILE A 255 -32.42 0.77 -30.64
N PHE A 256 -32.90 1.49 -29.63
CA PHE A 256 -34.34 1.62 -29.40
C PHE A 256 -35.01 2.43 -30.52
N SER A 257 -34.39 3.50 -31.01
CA SER A 257 -34.96 4.31 -32.10
C SER A 257 -35.02 3.51 -33.42
N GLU A 258 -33.97 2.76 -33.76
CA GLU A 258 -33.91 1.88 -34.93
C GLU A 258 -34.98 0.76 -34.89
N ASN A 259 -35.36 0.33 -33.69
CA ASN A 259 -36.40 -0.69 -33.48
C ASN A 259 -37.80 -0.09 -33.25
N GLY A 260 -38.01 1.20 -33.53
CA GLY A 260 -39.32 1.84 -33.50
C GLY A 260 -39.86 2.14 -32.10
N PHE A 261 -38.99 2.27 -31.10
CA PHE A 261 -39.34 2.72 -29.75
C PHE A 261 -39.04 4.20 -29.56
N ARG A 262 -39.78 4.85 -28.65
CA ARG A 262 -39.55 6.22 -28.21
C ARG A 262 -39.42 6.27 -26.69
N TYR A 263 -38.52 7.12 -26.21
CA TYR A 263 -38.36 7.40 -24.79
C TYR A 263 -39.46 8.35 -24.30
N TYR A 264 -40.16 7.96 -23.25
CA TYR A 264 -41.19 8.78 -22.59
C TYR A 264 -40.62 9.29 -21.26
N GLU A 265 -40.31 10.59 -21.19
CA GLU A 265 -39.69 11.22 -20.02
C GLU A 265 -40.54 11.09 -18.75
N ASP A 266 -41.86 11.26 -18.85
CA ASP A 266 -42.81 11.17 -17.73
C ASP A 266 -42.76 9.82 -17.00
N ARG A 267 -42.42 8.75 -17.72
CA ARG A 267 -42.39 7.37 -17.21
C ARG A 267 -41.00 6.76 -17.19
N LYS A 268 -40.00 7.51 -17.66
CA LYS A 268 -38.60 7.08 -17.80
C LYS A 268 -38.44 5.73 -18.49
N GLU A 269 -39.23 5.47 -19.53
CA GLU A 269 -39.26 4.17 -20.21
C GLU A 269 -39.39 4.29 -21.72
N TRP A 270 -38.78 3.32 -22.41
CA TRP A 270 -38.94 3.12 -23.85
C TRP A 270 -40.21 2.32 -24.15
N ARG A 271 -41.08 2.85 -25.01
CA ARG A 271 -42.28 2.14 -25.50
C ARG A 271 -42.35 2.19 -27.04
N PRO A 272 -43.04 1.22 -27.68
CA PRO A 272 -43.26 1.26 -29.12
C PRO A 272 -43.92 2.57 -29.55
N ALA A 273 -43.43 3.16 -30.63
CA ALA A 273 -44.08 4.31 -31.24
C ALA A 273 -45.47 3.90 -31.74
N GLY A 274 -46.50 4.67 -31.35
CA GLY A 274 -47.89 4.41 -31.74
C GLY A 274 -48.10 4.43 -33.26
N ILE A 275 -49.16 3.77 -33.73
CA ILE A 275 -49.47 3.52 -35.15
C ILE A 275 -49.45 4.81 -36.02
N ARG A 276 -49.90 5.95 -35.49
CA ARG A 276 -49.87 7.25 -36.19
C ARG A 276 -48.47 7.78 -36.49
N HIS A 277 -47.44 7.31 -35.79
CA HIS A 277 -46.05 7.74 -35.98
C HIS A 277 -45.22 6.76 -36.81
N ARG A 278 -45.55 5.46 -36.84
CA ARG A 278 -44.91 4.51 -37.77
C ARG A 278 -45.10 4.91 -39.23
N LEU A 279 -46.23 5.54 -39.57
CA LEU A 279 -46.47 6.05 -40.92
C LEU A 279 -45.57 7.25 -41.26
N LYS A 280 -45.21 8.11 -40.31
CA LYS A 280 -44.33 9.27 -40.59
C LYS A 280 -42.89 8.88 -40.92
N SER A 281 -42.37 7.77 -40.39
CA SER A 281 -41.03 7.28 -40.74
C SER A 281 -40.96 6.55 -42.08
N PHE A 282 -42.10 6.14 -42.66
CA PHE A 282 -42.16 5.58 -44.01
C PHE A 282 -42.35 6.63 -45.11
N PHE A 283 -42.72 7.87 -44.74
CA PHE A 283 -42.95 8.98 -45.67
C PHE A 283 -41.95 10.14 -45.50
N ALA A 284 -40.84 9.89 -44.81
CA ALA A 284 -39.74 10.84 -44.66
C ALA A 284 -38.43 10.17 -45.11
N ASP A 285 -38.42 9.74 -46.37
CA ASP A 285 -37.23 9.75 -47.24
C ASP A 285 -37.39 10.93 -48.21
#